data_AF-A0AAE1BNM5-F1
#
_entry.id   AF-A0AAE1BNM5-F1
#
_cell.length_a   1.000
_cell.length_b   1.000
_cell.length_c   1.000
_cell.angle_alpha   90.00
_cell.angle_beta   90.00
_cell.angle_gamma   90.00
#
_symmetry.space_group_name_H-M   'P 1'
#
loop_
_entity.id
_entity.type
_entity.pdbx_description
1 polymer ?
#
loop_
_entity_poly.entity_id
_entity_poly.type
_entity_poly.pdbx_seq_one_letter_code
_entity_poly.pdbx_strand_id
1 'polypeptide(L)'
;RRHPGGGRLEGPGITQTDAAADGVGSRVAPPHHTLPQDLPDTVEAWVESIRLPQYTQNFHKNGFGDMERVRKVWEIELTTVLEITRPGHRKRILASLGDRPLEPQLPPALNPHDLSLELSKLNSDISQLKEQLFNDLPSSTSRERPTP
;
A
#
# COMPACT_ATOMS: atom_id res chain seq x y z
N ARG A 1 -9.21 -3.54 77.69
CA ARG A 1 -8.12 -4.17 78.46
C ARG A 1 -6.79 -3.66 77.92
N ARG A 2 -6.09 -2.79 78.66
CA ARG A 2 -4.63 -2.63 78.52
C ARG A 2 -3.97 -3.77 79.30
N HIS A 3 -2.85 -4.32 78.82
CA HIS A 3 -1.61 -4.45 79.60
C HIS A 3 -0.41 -4.82 78.69
N PRO A 4 0.82 -4.41 79.06
CA PRO A 4 2.03 -4.45 78.24
C PRO A 4 3.09 -5.47 78.74
N GLY A 5 4.19 -5.61 77.99
CA GLY A 5 5.41 -6.35 78.35
C GLY A 5 6.06 -6.84 77.06
N GLY A 6 7.28 -6.46 76.66
CA GLY A 6 8.52 -6.43 77.42
C GLY A 6 9.32 -7.68 77.04
N GLY A 7 10.43 -7.56 76.31
CA GLY A 7 11.26 -8.72 75.96
C GLY A 7 12.24 -8.51 74.81
N ARG A 8 13.35 -7.84 75.11
CA ARG A 8 14.59 -7.85 74.32
C ARG A 8 15.21 -9.24 74.39
N LEU A 9 15.51 -9.84 73.23
CA LEU A 9 16.52 -10.88 73.09
C LEU A 9 17.22 -10.68 71.75
N GLU A 10 18.47 -10.26 71.84
CA GLU A 10 19.43 -10.14 70.75
C GLU A 10 19.86 -11.57 70.34
N GLY A 11 19.75 -11.90 69.05
CA GLY A 11 20.34 -13.10 68.47
C GLY A 11 21.60 -12.73 67.68
N PRO A 12 22.71 -13.46 67.82
CA PRO A 12 23.92 -13.27 67.03
C PRO A 12 23.84 -14.08 65.73
N GLY A 13 24.30 -13.53 64.61
CA GLY A 13 24.28 -14.25 63.35
C GLY A 13 24.94 -13.51 62.19
N ILE A 14 26.28 -13.57 62.16
CA ILE A 14 27.16 -13.62 60.98
C ILE A 14 26.74 -12.82 59.74
N THR A 15 27.46 -11.73 59.51
CA THR A 15 27.49 -10.98 58.26
C THR A 15 27.96 -11.89 57.12
N GLN A 16 27.05 -12.22 56.21
CA GLN A 16 27.36 -12.95 54.99
C GLN A 16 28.11 -12.02 54.03
N THR A 17 29.27 -12.51 53.62
CA THR A 17 30.14 -11.98 52.57
C THR A 17 29.53 -12.14 51.19
N ASP A 18 30.06 -11.34 50.26
CA ASP A 18 30.08 -11.51 48.79
C ASP A 18 29.03 -10.69 48.01
N ALA A 19 29.51 -9.66 47.31
CA ALA A 19 29.53 -9.65 45.85
C ALA A 19 30.16 -8.36 45.35
N ALA A 20 31.22 -8.55 44.55
CA ALA A 20 32.00 -7.51 43.92
C ALA A 20 31.15 -6.55 43.07
N ALA A 21 31.52 -5.27 43.14
CA ALA A 21 31.32 -4.34 42.05
C ALA A 21 32.15 -4.81 40.86
N ASP A 22 31.51 -5.03 39.72
CA ASP A 22 31.91 -4.60 38.38
C ASP A 22 31.01 -5.26 37.33
N GLY A 23 30.40 -4.45 36.48
CA GLY A 23 29.50 -4.96 35.45
C GLY A 23 28.60 -3.88 34.90
N VAL A 24 29.18 -2.99 34.10
CA VAL A 24 28.46 -2.14 33.14
C VAL A 24 27.74 -3.06 32.16
N GLY A 25 26.54 -3.50 32.56
CA GLY A 25 25.57 -4.10 31.68
C GLY A 25 24.72 -2.99 31.08
N SER A 26 25.20 -2.37 30.00
CA SER A 26 24.33 -1.68 29.05
C SER A 26 23.32 -2.71 28.53
N ARG A 27 22.22 -2.86 29.25
CA ARG A 27 21.08 -3.65 28.77
C ARG A 27 20.36 -2.77 27.78
N VAL A 28 20.87 -2.85 26.55
CA VAL A 28 20.29 -2.30 25.33
C VAL A 28 18.78 -2.59 25.39
N ALA A 29 17.99 -1.53 25.32
CA ALA A 29 16.55 -1.64 25.28
C ALA A 29 16.14 -2.61 24.15
N PRO A 30 15.15 -3.49 24.34
CA PRO A 30 14.59 -4.26 23.25
C PRO A 30 13.99 -3.30 22.21
N PRO A 31 14.26 -3.42 20.89
CA PRO A 31 13.51 -2.68 19.89
C PRO A 31 12.19 -3.43 19.70
N HIS A 32 11.24 -3.23 20.60
CA HIS A 32 9.89 -3.72 20.39
C HIS A 32 8.96 -2.52 20.25
N HIS A 33 7.96 -2.71 19.39
CA HIS A 33 6.77 -1.89 19.22
C HIS A 33 7.01 -0.47 18.70
N THR A 34 7.43 -0.39 17.43
CA THR A 34 6.95 0.66 16.52
C THR A 34 5.43 0.78 16.65
N LEU A 35 5.00 1.95 17.09
CA LEU A 35 3.63 2.41 17.03
C LEU A 35 3.09 2.27 15.59
N PRO A 36 1.80 2.01 15.41
CA PRO A 36 1.21 1.86 14.09
C PRO A 36 1.05 3.24 13.46
N GLN A 37 2.02 3.74 12.68
CA GLN A 37 1.75 4.76 11.64
C GLN A 37 2.94 5.20 10.78
N ASP A 38 4.20 4.97 11.17
CA ASP A 38 5.33 5.38 10.34
C ASP A 38 5.65 4.28 9.32
N LEU A 39 5.25 4.50 8.07
CA LEU A 39 5.83 3.76 6.96
C LEU A 39 7.35 3.95 7.01
N PRO A 40 8.16 2.90 6.74
CA PRO A 40 9.60 3.04 6.71
C PRO A 40 10.05 4.16 5.77
N ASP A 41 11.11 4.89 6.15
CA ASP A 41 11.60 6.05 5.40
C ASP A 41 12.17 5.69 4.02
N THR A 42 12.50 4.41 3.81
CA THR A 42 13.08 3.91 2.55
C THR A 42 12.24 2.82 1.92
N VAL A 43 12.31 2.75 0.59
CA VAL A 43 11.57 1.76 -0.21
C VAL A 43 12.04 0.35 0.10
N GLU A 44 13.34 0.15 0.30
CA GLU A 44 13.94 -1.15 0.64
C GLU A 44 13.38 -1.70 1.94
N ALA A 45 13.37 -0.89 3.00
CA ALA A 45 12.86 -1.29 4.31
C ALA A 45 11.35 -1.54 4.28
N TRP A 46 10.60 -0.70 3.55
CA TRP A 46 9.16 -0.89 3.35
C TRP A 46 8.84 -2.19 2.59
N VAL A 47 9.48 -2.44 1.45
CA VAL A 47 9.26 -3.65 0.65
C VAL A 47 9.61 -4.91 1.47
N GLU A 48 10.66 -4.86 2.29
CA GLU A 48 11.02 -5.96 3.19
C GLU A 48 9.99 -6.16 4.32
N SER A 49 9.46 -5.07 4.88
CA SER A 49 8.41 -5.12 5.90
C SER A 49 7.13 -5.81 5.42
N ILE A 50 6.79 -5.64 4.14
CA ILE A 50 5.62 -6.29 3.51
C ILE A 50 5.95 -7.68 2.94
N ARG A 51 7.15 -8.20 3.21
CA ARG A 51 7.65 -9.51 2.78
C ARG A 51 7.69 -9.67 1.27
N LEU A 52 8.05 -8.61 0.54
CA LEU A 52 8.21 -8.65 -0.92
C LEU A 52 9.59 -8.16 -1.42
N PRO A 53 10.72 -8.47 -0.75
CA PRO A 53 12.05 -7.93 -1.07
C PRO A 53 12.49 -8.16 -2.52
N GLN A 54 11.93 -9.16 -3.21
CA GLN A 54 12.20 -9.40 -4.63
C GLN A 54 11.80 -8.25 -5.56
N TYR A 55 10.87 -7.37 -5.15
CA TYR A 55 10.44 -6.24 -5.98
C TYR A 55 11.28 -4.99 -5.76
N THR A 56 12.12 -4.92 -4.73
CA THR A 56 12.91 -3.73 -4.38
C THR A 56 13.65 -3.17 -5.58
N GLN A 57 14.43 -4.00 -6.28
CA GLN A 57 15.17 -3.56 -7.46
C GLN A 57 14.25 -3.03 -8.58
N ASN A 58 13.05 -3.60 -8.72
CA ASN A 58 12.09 -3.15 -9.72
C ASN A 58 11.50 -1.78 -9.40
N PHE A 59 11.24 -1.50 -8.12
CA PHE A 59 10.84 -0.16 -7.66
C PHE A 59 11.90 0.88 -8.03
N HIS A 60 13.19 0.64 -7.74
CA HIS A 60 14.26 1.59 -8.09
C HIS A 60 14.43 1.77 -9.60
N LYS A 61 14.45 0.67 -10.38
CA LYS A 61 14.62 0.72 -11.84
C LYS A 61 13.52 1.53 -12.53
N ASN A 62 12.29 1.46 -12.01
CA ASN A 62 11.14 2.16 -12.57
C ASN A 62 10.89 3.54 -11.95
N GLY A 63 11.87 4.09 -11.23
CA GLY A 63 11.81 5.45 -10.69
C GLY A 63 10.94 5.60 -9.43
N PHE A 64 10.57 4.50 -8.77
CA PHE A 64 9.91 4.47 -7.46
C PHE A 64 10.92 4.26 -6.33
N GLY A 65 12.05 4.97 -6.36
CA GLY A 65 13.08 4.91 -5.29
C GLY A 65 12.76 5.76 -4.07
N ASP A 66 11.63 6.48 -4.06
CA ASP A 66 11.21 7.39 -3.01
C ASP A 66 9.82 7.00 -2.48
N MET A 67 9.66 6.96 -1.16
CA MET A 67 8.41 6.59 -0.50
C MET A 67 7.27 7.55 -0.81
N GLU A 68 7.53 8.85 -1.04
CA GLU A 68 6.51 9.81 -1.47
C GLU A 68 5.87 9.40 -2.80
N ARG A 69 6.68 8.88 -3.72
CA ARG A 69 6.22 8.40 -5.02
C ARG A 69 5.53 7.04 -4.92
N VAL A 70 6.08 6.11 -4.13
CA VAL A 70 5.44 4.83 -3.83
C VAL A 70 4.06 5.04 -3.21
N ARG A 71 3.90 6.02 -2.31
CA ARG A 71 2.62 6.41 -1.70
C ARG A 71 1.59 7.00 -2.67
N LYS A 72 1.96 7.23 -3.94
CA LYS A 72 1.06 7.68 -5.02
C LYS A 72 0.85 6.65 -6.13
N VAL A 73 1.47 5.46 -6.04
CA VAL A 73 1.35 4.38 -7.05
C VAL A 73 -0.07 3.80 -7.15
N TRP A 74 -0.58 3.64 -8.36
CA TRP A 74 -1.89 3.04 -8.62
C TRP A 74 -1.79 1.54 -8.92
N GLU A 75 -2.90 0.80 -8.79
CA GLU A 75 -2.95 -0.63 -9.12
C GLU A 75 -2.54 -0.91 -10.57
N ILE A 76 -2.90 -0.01 -11.50
CA ILE A 76 -2.50 -0.14 -12.90
C ILE A 76 -0.98 -0.07 -13.03
N GLU A 77 -0.31 0.87 -12.36
CA GLU A 77 1.14 1.01 -12.39
C GLU A 77 1.86 -0.18 -11.73
N LEU A 78 1.29 -0.75 -10.66
CA LEU A 78 1.80 -2.00 -10.09
C LEU A 78 1.80 -3.14 -11.11
N THR A 79 0.81 -3.16 -12.00
CA THR A 79 0.62 -4.23 -12.99
C THR A 79 1.45 -3.98 -14.27
N THR A 80 1.44 -2.74 -14.78
CA THR A 80 2.02 -2.41 -16.10
C THR A 80 3.46 -1.93 -16.02
N VAL A 81 3.86 -1.25 -14.94
CA VAL A 81 5.20 -0.66 -14.79
C VAL A 81 6.07 -1.54 -13.90
N LEU A 82 5.54 -1.95 -12.75
CA LEU A 82 6.27 -2.79 -11.80
C LEU A 82 6.06 -4.30 -12.03
N GLU A 83 5.30 -4.66 -13.07
CA GLU A 83 5.07 -6.04 -13.53
C GLU A 83 4.62 -7.01 -12.41
N ILE A 84 3.93 -6.50 -11.39
CA ILE A 84 3.42 -7.28 -10.26
C ILE A 84 2.09 -7.92 -10.66
N THR A 85 2.17 -9.02 -11.40
CA THR A 85 0.98 -9.72 -11.93
C THR A 85 0.16 -10.40 -10.83
N ARG A 86 0.79 -10.77 -9.70
CA ARG A 86 0.14 -11.52 -8.61
C ARG A 86 -0.85 -10.63 -7.84
N PRO A 87 -2.17 -10.90 -7.89
CA PRO A 87 -3.18 -10.05 -7.26
C PRO A 87 -3.01 -9.96 -5.73
N GLY A 88 -2.56 -11.04 -5.08
CA GLY A 88 -2.28 -11.02 -3.64
C GLY A 88 -1.12 -10.08 -3.27
N HIS A 89 -0.11 -9.96 -4.13
CA HIS A 89 1.01 -9.03 -3.91
C HIS A 89 0.57 -7.59 -4.10
N ARG A 90 -0.19 -7.31 -5.17
CA ARG A 90 -0.78 -5.99 -5.43
C ARG A 90 -1.63 -5.52 -4.24
N LYS A 91 -2.53 -6.38 -3.75
CA LYS A 91 -3.36 -6.08 -2.57
C LYS A 91 -2.53 -5.80 -1.33
N ARG A 92 -1.47 -6.57 -1.07
CA ARG A 92 -0.59 -6.34 0.09
C ARG A 92 0.13 -5.01 0.01
N ILE A 93 0.65 -4.67 -1.18
CA ILE A 93 1.30 -3.39 -1.45
C ILE A 93 0.33 -2.23 -1.20
N LEU A 94 -0.85 -2.27 -1.83
CA LEU A 94 -1.86 -1.22 -1.68
C LEU A 94 -2.31 -1.08 -0.21
N ALA A 95 -2.59 -2.18 0.47
CA ALA A 95 -2.98 -2.18 1.88
C ALA A 95 -1.89 -1.59 2.79
N SER A 96 -0.62 -1.89 2.52
CA SER A 96 0.50 -1.34 3.31
C SER A 96 0.71 0.16 3.13
N LEU A 97 0.18 0.75 2.06
CA LEU A 97 0.32 2.16 1.75
C LEU A 97 -0.81 3.02 2.35
N GLY A 98 -1.76 2.38 3.03
CA GLY A 98 -2.87 3.03 3.73
C GLY A 98 -4.06 3.39 2.85
N ASP A 99 -5.13 3.85 3.50
CA ASP A 99 -6.35 4.37 2.87
C ASP A 99 -6.00 5.66 2.10
N ARG A 100 -5.67 5.50 0.83
CA ARG A 100 -5.61 6.61 -0.10
C ARG A 100 -7.05 6.95 -0.43
N PRO A 101 -7.44 8.22 -0.51
CA PRO A 101 -8.73 8.59 -1.07
C PRO A 101 -8.86 7.84 -2.40
N LEU A 102 -9.82 6.91 -2.48
CA LEU A 102 -9.94 5.95 -3.59
C LEU A 102 -10.29 6.64 -4.92
N GLU A 103 -10.35 7.97 -4.93
CA GLU A 103 -10.56 8.82 -6.08
C GLU A 103 -9.54 9.97 -6.00
N PRO A 104 -8.84 10.30 -7.09
CA PRO A 104 -8.36 11.67 -7.24
C PRO A 104 -9.60 12.55 -7.09
N GLN A 105 -9.68 13.34 -6.01
CA GLN A 105 -10.77 14.28 -5.80
C GLN A 105 -10.94 15.05 -7.11
N LEU A 106 -12.04 14.79 -7.83
CA LEU A 106 -12.33 15.51 -9.06
C LEU A 106 -12.22 17.00 -8.72
N PRO A 107 -11.57 17.82 -9.56
CA PRO A 107 -11.52 19.24 -9.31
C PRO A 107 -12.96 19.72 -9.09
N PRO A 108 -13.24 20.59 -8.10
CA PRO A 108 -14.60 20.95 -7.71
C PRO A 108 -15.43 21.57 -8.85
N ALA A 109 -14.79 21.94 -9.96
CA ALA A 109 -15.43 22.40 -11.19
C ALA A 109 -16.05 21.28 -12.05
N LEU A 110 -15.70 20.01 -11.83
CA LEU A 110 -16.18 18.87 -12.61
C LEU A 110 -17.19 18.07 -11.81
N ASN A 111 -18.47 18.21 -12.15
CA ASN A 111 -19.54 17.43 -11.57
C ASN A 111 -19.57 16.02 -12.20
N PRO A 112 -19.58 14.92 -11.42
CA PRO A 112 -19.61 13.55 -11.97
C PRO A 112 -20.79 13.28 -12.90
N HIS A 113 -21.94 13.91 -12.62
CA HIS A 113 -23.13 13.80 -13.43
C HIS A 113 -22.97 14.43 -14.82
N ASP A 114 -22.27 15.56 -14.91
CA ASP A 114 -22.03 16.26 -16.17
C ASP A 114 -21.11 15.44 -17.08
N LEU A 115 -20.04 14.89 -16.50
CA LEU A 115 -19.15 13.94 -17.17
C LEU A 115 -19.90 12.69 -17.68
N SER A 116 -20.83 12.16 -16.89
CA SER A 116 -21.66 11.01 -17.29
C SER A 116 -22.58 11.34 -18.46
N LEU A 117 -23.18 12.53 -18.46
CA LEU A 117 -24.03 13.01 -19.55
C LEU A 117 -23.21 13.21 -20.83
N GLU A 118 -22.04 13.85 -20.71
CA GLU A 118 -21.15 14.10 -21.85
C GLU A 118 -20.61 12.79 -22.44
N LEU A 119 -20.23 11.82 -21.60
CA LEU A 119 -19.81 10.50 -22.04
C LEU A 119 -20.95 9.74 -22.75
N SER A 120 -22.17 9.81 -22.20
CA SER A 120 -23.35 9.20 -22.82
C SER A 120 -23.65 9.80 -24.17
N LYS A 121 -23.55 11.14 -24.28
CA LYS A 121 -23.71 11.87 -25.54
C LYS A 121 -22.64 11.46 -26.55
N LEU A 122 -21.37 11.43 -26.14
CA LEU A 122 -20.26 11.02 -27.00
C LEU A 122 -20.44 9.59 -27.51
N ASN A 123 -20.89 8.68 -26.65
CA ASN A 123 -21.15 7.29 -27.04
C ASN A 123 -22.31 7.17 -28.05
N SER A 124 -23.35 8.00 -27.90
CA SER A 124 -24.44 8.12 -28.88
C SER A 124 -23.93 8.65 -30.23
N ASP A 125 -23.15 9.74 -30.21
CA ASP A 125 -22.58 10.36 -31.40
C ASP A 125 -21.65 9.36 -32.15
N ILE A 126 -20.80 8.64 -31.43
CA ILE A 126 -19.95 7.56 -31.99
C ILE A 126 -20.82 6.47 -32.63
N SER A 127 -21.90 6.07 -31.99
CA SER A 127 -22.80 5.02 -32.51
C SER A 127 -23.48 5.47 -33.81
N GLN A 128 -23.96 6.72 -33.85
CA GLN A 128 -24.56 7.30 -35.06
C GLN A 128 -23.56 7.42 -36.20
N LEU A 129 -22.33 7.87 -35.94
CA LEU A 129 -21.28 7.96 -36.95
C LEU A 129 -20.90 6.57 -37.50
N LYS A 130 -20.88 5.55 -36.64
CA LYS A 130 -20.63 4.16 -37.07
C LYS A 130 -21.75 3.65 -37.99
N GLU A 131 -23.01 3.96 -37.69
CA GLU A 131 -24.14 3.60 -38.55
C GLU A 131 -24.12 4.35 -39.88
N GLN A 132 -23.79 5.65 -39.87
CA GLN A 132 -23.61 6.43 -41.09
C GLN A 132 -22.50 5.83 -41.96
N LEU A 133 -21.32 5.57 -41.38
CA LEU A 133 -20.21 4.92 -42.09
C LEU A 133 -20.59 3.54 -42.66
N PHE A 134 -21.40 2.76 -41.93
CA PHE A 134 -21.89 1.46 -42.38
C PHE A 134 -22.89 1.58 -43.53
N ASN A 135 -23.77 2.58 -43.49
CA ASN A 135 -24.79 2.82 -44.51
C ASN A 135 -24.22 3.48 -45.78
N ASP A 136 -23.16 4.28 -45.64
CA ASP A 136 -22.43 4.90 -46.76
C ASP A 136 -21.48 3.91 -47.47
N LEU A 137 -21.35 2.68 -46.97
CA LEU A 137 -20.59 1.65 -47.68
C LEU A 137 -21.37 1.27 -48.97
N PRO A 138 -20.79 1.43 -50.17
CA PRO A 138 -21.47 1.03 -51.39
C PRO A 138 -21.79 -0.46 -51.27
N SER A 139 -23.09 -0.80 -51.31
CA SER A 139 -23.53 -2.18 -51.45
C SER A 139 -22.75 -2.77 -52.61
N SER A 140 -21.89 -3.76 -52.33
CA SER A 140 -21.12 -4.42 -53.38
C SER A 140 -22.11 -4.83 -54.46
N THR A 141 -22.06 -4.10 -55.57
CA THR A 141 -22.93 -4.29 -56.70
C THR A 141 -22.76 -5.72 -57.14
N SER A 142 -23.87 -6.45 -57.11
CA SER A 142 -24.13 -7.71 -57.80
C SER A 142 -23.20 -7.88 -59.00
N ARG A 143 -22.15 -8.67 -58.85
CA ARG A 143 -21.45 -9.19 -60.02
C ARG A 143 -22.21 -10.43 -60.46
N GLU A 144 -23.31 -10.19 -61.19
CA GLU A 144 -23.86 -11.17 -62.10
C GLU A 144 -22.70 -11.76 -62.91
N ARG A 145 -22.56 -13.09 -62.87
CA ARG A 145 -21.81 -13.83 -63.87
C ARG A 145 -22.82 -14.71 -64.61
N PRO A 146 -23.16 -14.36 -65.87
CA PRO A 146 -23.99 -15.20 -66.72
C PRO A 146 -23.30 -16.54 -66.98
N THR A 147 -24.05 -17.62 -66.86
CA THR A 147 -23.75 -18.90 -67.51
C THR A 147 -23.92 -18.74 -69.02
N PRO A 148 -22.97 -19.26 -69.81
CA PRO A 148 -23.13 -20.63 -70.32
C PRO A 148 -21.87 -21.49 -70.24
#